data_AF-A0A0R3Q5H1-F1
#
_entry.id   AF-A0A0R3Q5H1-F1
#
_cell.length_a   1.000
_cell.length_b   1.000
_cell.length_c   1.000
_cell.angle_alpha   90.00
_cell.angle_beta   90.00
_cell.angle_gamma   90.00
#
_symmetry.space_group_name_H-M   'P 1'
#
loop_
_entity.id
_entity.type
_entity.pdbx_description
1 polymer ?
#
loop_
_entity_poly.entity_id
_entity_poly.type
_entity_poly.pdbx_seq_one_letter_code
_entity_poly.pdbx_strand_id
1 'polypeptide(L)'
;MSVNDLFLRCGGVLFKEYRTSVMEGVDPDTLLEWLQTGVGDERDIQLMALEQLCMLLLMSDNIDQCFESCPPRTFLPALCKIFLDETATENVLEVTARAITYYLDVSNECTRRITQVDGAVKAICNRLAVAEMSDRTSKDLAEQCVKLLEHVCQKETSAVYDAGGLQCMLTLVRQHGQYVHKVMIHSAMSVITKLCSKMEPSDSTLPECSASLGALLEHDDPKVCECALRCFGALTDRFIRKFMDPVEM
;
A
#
# COMPACT_ATOMS: atom_id res chain seq x y z
N MET A 1 16.54 -10.86 -15.34
CA MET A 1 17.30 -9.58 -15.41
C MET A 1 16.62 -8.62 -14.46
N SER A 2 17.26 -8.34 -13.33
CA SER A 2 16.70 -7.49 -12.28
C SER A 2 16.77 -6.03 -12.69
N VAL A 3 15.82 -5.22 -12.23
CA VAL A 3 15.78 -3.75 -12.38
C VAL A 3 17.10 -3.08 -11.90
N ASN A 4 17.85 -3.78 -11.04
CA ASN A 4 19.20 -3.39 -10.59
C ASN A 4 20.26 -3.33 -11.72
N ASP A 5 20.11 -4.10 -12.80
CA ASP A 5 21.12 -4.15 -13.88
C ASP A 5 21.03 -2.98 -14.86
N LEU A 6 19.86 -2.32 -14.96
CA LEU A 6 19.65 -1.22 -15.90
C LEU A 6 20.05 0.14 -15.31
N PHE A 7 20.04 0.27 -13.98
CA PHE A 7 20.39 1.50 -13.26
C PHE A 7 21.90 1.82 -13.32
N LEU A 8 22.75 0.83 -13.60
CA LEU A 8 24.21 0.97 -13.49
C LEU A 8 24.92 1.54 -14.72
N ARG A 9 24.33 1.50 -15.93
CA ARG A 9 25.20 1.42 -17.13
C ARG A 9 25.54 2.67 -17.92
N CYS A 10 24.77 3.76 -17.97
CA CYS A 10 25.14 4.84 -18.91
C CYS A 10 24.90 6.31 -18.49
N GLY A 11 24.50 6.61 -17.25
CA GLY A 11 24.34 8.02 -16.82
C GLY A 11 24.17 8.27 -15.32
N GLY A 12 23.92 7.22 -14.53
CA GLY A 12 23.65 7.33 -13.10
C GLY A 12 24.89 7.52 -12.22
N VAL A 13 26.11 7.20 -12.66
CA VAL A 13 27.28 7.19 -11.76
C VAL A 13 27.67 8.60 -11.31
N LEU A 14 27.72 9.58 -12.22
CA LEU A 14 28.10 10.96 -11.90
C LEU A 14 27.03 11.69 -11.06
N PHE A 15 25.75 11.43 -11.34
CA PHE A 15 24.64 12.00 -10.58
C PHE A 15 24.50 11.33 -9.20
N LYS A 16 24.76 10.02 -9.11
CA LYS A 16 24.81 9.26 -7.86
C LYS A 16 25.99 9.71 -7.00
N GLU A 17 27.19 9.94 -7.55
CA GLU A 17 28.33 10.47 -6.79
C GLU A 17 28.09 11.90 -6.27
N TYR A 18 27.50 12.79 -7.08
CA TYR A 18 27.13 14.14 -6.63
C TYR A 18 26.03 14.11 -5.56
N ARG A 19 25.03 13.25 -5.73
CA ARG A 19 23.92 13.06 -4.79
C ARG A 19 24.37 12.38 -3.48
N THR A 20 25.24 11.38 -3.54
CA THR A 20 25.86 10.75 -2.36
C THR A 20 26.74 11.75 -1.59
N SER A 21 27.47 12.63 -2.28
CA SER A 21 28.28 13.69 -1.66
C SER A 21 27.45 14.79 -0.95
N VAL A 22 26.22 15.06 -1.39
CA VAL A 22 25.30 16.01 -0.73
C VAL A 22 24.56 15.35 0.45
N MET A 23 24.47 14.01 0.45
CA MET A 23 23.63 13.24 1.36
C MET A 23 24.41 12.52 2.49
N GLU A 24 25.74 12.46 2.42
CA GLU A 24 26.58 12.11 3.57
C GLU A 24 26.46 13.20 4.66
N GLY A 25 25.69 12.90 5.72
CA GLY A 25 25.55 13.79 6.87
C GLY A 25 24.32 14.69 6.87
N VAL A 26 23.30 14.42 6.04
CA VAL A 26 21.98 15.05 6.20
C VAL A 26 21.37 14.57 7.51
N ASP A 27 21.12 15.51 8.43
CA ASP A 27 20.48 15.20 9.69
C ASP A 27 19.00 14.82 9.48
N PRO A 28 18.43 13.98 10.37
CA PRO A 28 17.07 13.51 10.18
C PRO A 28 15.99 14.60 10.26
N ASP A 29 16.25 15.73 10.92
CA ASP A 29 15.29 16.84 10.99
C ASP A 29 15.21 17.53 9.63
N THR A 30 16.34 17.83 9.01
CA THR A 30 16.41 18.34 7.63
C THR A 30 15.75 17.37 6.65
N LEU A 31 15.98 16.06 6.81
CA LEU A 31 15.33 15.05 5.99
C LEU A 31 13.80 15.10 6.13
N LEU A 32 13.29 15.22 7.36
CA LEU A 32 11.86 15.32 7.64
C LEU A 32 11.25 16.61 7.07
N GLU A 33 11.97 17.73 7.12
CA GLU A 33 11.55 18.98 6.49
C GLU A 33 11.39 18.82 4.97
N TRP A 34 12.37 18.21 4.30
CA TRP A 34 12.31 17.96 2.86
C TRP A 34 11.18 17.02 2.44
N LEU A 35 10.81 16.06 3.28
CA LEU A 35 9.63 15.21 3.03
C LEU A 35 8.34 16.02 3.05
N GLN A 36 8.30 17.10 3.83
CA GLN A 36 7.12 17.96 4.00
C GLN A 36 7.06 19.10 2.97
N THR A 37 8.19 19.45 2.34
CA THR A 37 8.21 20.33 1.15
C THR A 37 7.73 19.55 -0.07
N GLY A 38 6.85 20.12 -0.89
CA GLY A 38 6.13 19.32 -1.88
C GLY A 38 5.33 20.12 -2.89
N VAL A 39 5.85 21.25 -3.38
CA VAL A 39 5.18 22.03 -4.43
C VAL A 39 6.19 22.49 -5.48
N GLY A 40 5.83 22.35 -6.77
CA GLY A 40 6.66 22.80 -7.88
C GLY A 40 8.05 22.16 -7.88
N ASP A 41 9.09 22.99 -7.97
CA ASP A 41 10.51 22.57 -8.04
C ASP A 41 11.00 21.85 -6.77
N GLU A 42 10.28 21.97 -5.64
CA GLU A 42 10.61 21.27 -4.39
C GLU A 42 10.32 19.76 -4.46
N ARG A 43 9.59 19.29 -5.50
CA ARG A 43 9.31 17.85 -5.68
C ARG A 43 10.55 17.01 -5.90
N ASP A 44 11.55 17.55 -6.58
CA ASP A 44 12.82 16.85 -6.76
C ASP A 44 13.54 16.69 -5.42
N ILE A 45 13.48 17.70 -4.55
CA ILE A 45 14.02 17.63 -3.18
C ILE A 45 13.25 16.61 -2.34
N GLN A 46 11.92 16.61 -2.42
CA GLN A 46 11.07 15.64 -1.73
C GLN A 46 11.38 14.20 -2.16
N LEU A 47 11.52 13.97 -3.47
CA LEU A 47 11.89 12.66 -4.02
C LEU A 47 13.30 12.26 -3.56
N MET A 48 14.23 13.23 -3.49
CA MET A 48 15.55 12.98 -2.95
C MET A 48 15.55 12.52 -1.50
N ALA A 49 14.77 13.20 -0.66
CA ALA A 49 14.58 12.83 0.74
C ALA A 49 13.92 11.45 0.88
N LEU A 50 12.90 11.15 0.07
CA LEU A 50 12.22 9.85 0.07
C LEU A 50 13.17 8.69 -0.27
N GLU A 51 14.00 8.84 -1.29
CA GLU A 51 14.98 7.82 -1.65
C GLU A 51 16.05 7.64 -0.57
N GLN A 52 16.46 8.72 0.10
CA GLN A 52 17.40 8.64 1.23
C GLN A 52 16.80 7.86 2.38
N LEU A 53 15.57 8.21 2.76
CA LEU A 53 14.86 7.55 3.84
C LEU A 53 14.73 6.05 3.54
N CYS A 54 14.36 5.70 2.30
CA CYS A 54 14.33 4.31 1.85
C CYS A 54 15.69 3.61 2.01
N MET A 55 16.78 4.27 1.65
CA MET A 55 18.13 3.71 1.80
C MET A 55 18.48 3.49 3.28
N LEU A 56 18.22 4.48 4.14
CA LEU A 56 18.48 4.40 5.58
C LEU A 56 17.68 3.27 6.23
N LEU A 57 16.39 3.14 5.90
CA LEU A 57 15.52 2.08 6.42
C LEU A 57 15.95 0.68 5.96
N LEU A 58 16.36 0.54 4.69
CA LEU A 58 16.73 -0.76 4.12
C LEU A 58 18.11 -1.24 4.55
N MET A 59 19.06 -0.32 4.72
CA MET A 59 20.45 -0.63 5.05
C MET A 59 20.72 -0.70 6.55
N SER A 60 19.76 -0.29 7.39
CA SER A 60 19.97 -0.33 8.84
C SER A 60 20.04 -1.76 9.35
N ASP A 61 21.15 -2.10 9.99
CA ASP A 61 21.35 -3.34 10.73
C ASP A 61 20.89 -3.22 12.19
N ASN A 62 20.58 -2.00 12.65
CA ASN A 62 20.10 -1.70 13.99
C ASN A 62 18.75 -0.96 13.95
N ILE A 63 17.70 -1.62 14.41
CA ILE A 63 16.33 -1.08 14.42
C ILE A 63 16.19 0.09 15.39
N ASP A 64 16.79 -0.02 16.58
CA ASP A 64 16.66 1.00 17.62
C ASP A 64 17.32 2.30 17.15
N GLN A 65 18.54 2.22 16.60
CA GLN A 65 19.24 3.38 16.05
C GLN A 65 18.51 3.99 14.84
N CYS A 66 17.89 3.15 14.01
CA CYS A 66 17.07 3.60 12.88
C CYS A 66 15.85 4.40 13.37
N PHE A 67 15.17 3.91 14.40
CA PHE A 67 13.99 4.58 14.97
C PHE A 67 14.34 5.77 15.86
N GLU A 68 15.54 5.82 16.44
CA GLU A 68 16.07 7.03 17.07
C GLU A 68 16.34 8.11 16.02
N SER A 69 16.95 7.73 14.90
CA SER A 69 17.30 8.68 13.83
C SER A 69 16.08 9.12 13.05
N CYS A 70 15.23 8.18 12.61
CA CYS A 70 14.04 8.45 11.82
C CYS A 70 12.77 7.93 12.54
N PRO A 71 12.27 8.62 13.57
CA PRO A 71 11.19 8.11 14.41
C PRO A 71 9.89 7.85 13.62
N PRO A 72 9.30 6.64 13.70
CA PRO A 72 8.04 6.35 13.01
C PRO A 72 6.90 7.30 13.42
N ARG A 73 6.97 7.88 14.63
CA ARG A 73 5.95 8.80 15.16
C ARG A 73 5.89 10.14 14.39
N THR A 74 6.98 10.57 13.76
CA THR A 74 7.05 11.83 13.00
C THR A 74 7.08 11.56 11.50
N PHE A 75 7.84 10.55 11.07
CA PHE A 75 8.01 10.23 9.65
C PHE A 75 6.75 9.59 9.02
N LEU A 76 6.09 8.64 9.68
CA LEU A 76 4.89 8.01 9.09
C LEU A 76 3.76 9.02 8.84
N PRO A 77 3.43 9.94 9.78
CA PRO A 77 2.47 10.99 9.49
C PRO A 77 2.87 11.89 8.32
N ALA A 78 4.15 12.23 8.17
CA ALA A 78 4.63 13.01 7.03
C ALA A 78 4.44 12.26 5.70
N LEU A 79 4.84 10.98 5.64
CA LEU A 79 4.66 10.13 4.46
C LEU A 79 3.17 9.95 4.10
N CYS A 80 2.29 9.78 5.08
CA CYS A 80 0.85 9.68 4.84
C CYS A 80 0.27 10.98 4.26
N LYS A 81 0.80 12.15 4.63
CA LYS A 81 0.37 13.43 4.05
C LYS A 81 0.75 13.57 2.58
N ILE A 82 1.84 12.94 2.13
CA ILE A 82 2.20 12.90 0.70
C ILE A 82 1.12 12.16 -0.10
N PHE A 83 0.53 11.10 0.45
CA PHE A 83 -0.60 10.40 -0.19
C PHE A 83 -1.88 11.24 -0.30
N LEU A 84 -2.10 12.14 0.67
CA LEU A 84 -3.24 13.06 0.70
C LEU A 84 -3.07 14.22 -0.30
N ASP A 85 -1.86 14.46 -0.77
CA ASP A 85 -1.57 15.49 -1.75
C ASP A 85 -1.96 15.03 -3.16
N GLU A 86 -3.03 15.62 -3.70
CA GLU A 86 -3.54 15.29 -5.02
C GLU A 86 -2.53 15.57 -6.15
N THR A 87 -1.61 16.52 -5.93
CA THR A 87 -0.60 16.95 -6.91
C THR A 87 0.68 16.11 -6.88
N ALA A 88 0.80 15.17 -5.93
CA ALA A 88 1.93 14.26 -5.88
C ALA A 88 1.97 13.34 -7.11
N THR A 89 3.14 13.22 -7.72
CA THR A 89 3.35 12.37 -8.90
C THR A 89 3.39 10.89 -8.50
N GLU A 90 3.10 10.00 -9.44
CA GLU A 90 3.11 8.56 -9.17
C GLU A 90 4.46 8.05 -8.68
N ASN A 91 5.57 8.61 -9.18
CA ASN A 91 6.92 8.27 -8.72
C ASN A 91 7.16 8.66 -7.26
N VAL A 92 6.73 9.86 -6.85
CA VAL A 92 6.82 10.30 -5.45
C VAL A 92 5.97 9.39 -4.56
N LEU A 93 4.76 9.05 -5.00
CA LEU A 93 3.86 8.16 -4.27
C LEU A 93 4.40 6.72 -4.18
N GLU A 94 5.06 6.21 -5.22
CA GLU A 94 5.67 4.87 -5.23
C GLU A 94 6.77 4.78 -4.15
N VAL A 95 7.72 5.72 -4.17
CA VAL A 95 8.81 5.74 -3.18
C VAL A 95 8.26 5.97 -1.76
N THR A 96 7.21 6.78 -1.62
CA THR A 96 6.49 6.98 -0.34
C THR A 96 5.88 5.66 0.16
N ALA A 97 5.18 4.93 -0.70
CA ALA A 97 4.58 3.63 -0.36
C ALA A 97 5.64 2.63 0.12
N ARG A 98 6.80 2.62 -0.56
CA ARG A 98 7.94 1.78 -0.23
C ARG A 98 8.57 2.15 1.12
N ALA A 99 8.77 3.43 1.39
CA ALA A 99 9.27 3.92 2.68
C ALA A 99 8.34 3.53 3.84
N ILE A 100 7.03 3.72 3.68
CA ILE A 100 6.04 3.29 4.69
C ILE A 100 6.14 1.76 4.88
N THR A 101 6.21 1.00 3.80
CA THR A 101 6.31 -0.47 3.88
C THR A 101 7.55 -0.91 4.63
N TYR A 102 8.71 -0.26 4.42
CA TYR A 102 9.92 -0.57 5.19
C TYR A 102 9.76 -0.33 6.69
N TYR A 103 9.07 0.74 7.11
CA TYR A 103 8.73 0.93 8.52
C TYR A 103 7.86 -0.23 9.07
N LEU A 104 6.92 -0.73 8.26
CA LEU A 104 6.05 -1.85 8.66
C LEU A 104 6.78 -3.20 8.66
N ASP A 105 7.75 -3.38 7.75
CA ASP A 105 8.64 -4.55 7.69
C ASP A 105 9.52 -4.62 8.96
N VAL A 106 9.99 -3.46 9.44
CA VAL A 106 10.76 -3.35 10.69
C VAL A 106 9.88 -3.56 11.92
N SER A 107 8.71 -2.93 11.98
CA SER A 107 7.77 -3.11 13.09
C SER A 107 6.31 -2.95 12.65
N ASN A 108 5.55 -4.04 12.74
CA ASN A 108 4.12 -4.05 12.42
C ASN A 108 3.26 -3.22 13.40
N GLU A 109 3.79 -2.81 14.56
CA GLU A 109 3.11 -1.92 15.50
C GLU A 109 2.95 -0.49 14.95
N CYS A 110 3.74 -0.15 13.92
CA CYS A 110 3.67 1.12 13.23
C CYS A 110 2.35 1.33 12.46
N THR A 111 1.62 0.25 12.12
CA THR A 111 0.36 0.31 11.36
C THR A 111 -0.67 1.27 11.96
N ARG A 112 -0.77 1.36 13.30
CA ARG A 112 -1.66 2.32 13.99
C ARG A 112 -1.37 3.78 13.68
N ARG A 113 -0.12 4.14 13.37
CA ARG A 113 0.23 5.53 13.06
C ARG A 113 -0.32 5.96 11.71
N ILE A 114 -0.50 5.01 10.78
CA ILE A 114 -1.09 5.26 9.47
C ILE A 114 -2.59 5.53 9.63
N THR A 115 -3.30 4.71 10.43
CA THR A 115 -4.74 4.88 10.65
C THR A 115 -5.10 6.10 11.50
N GLN A 116 -4.15 6.65 12.26
CA GLN A 116 -4.30 7.91 12.98
C GLN A 116 -4.24 9.15 12.09
N VAL A 117 -3.74 9.03 10.85
CA VAL A 117 -3.77 10.11 9.87
C VAL A 117 -5.08 10.00 9.10
N ASP A 118 -5.98 10.94 9.34
CA ASP A 118 -7.31 10.93 8.74
C ASP A 118 -7.23 10.91 7.20
N GLY A 119 -8.03 10.06 6.59
CA GLY A 119 -8.06 9.86 5.13
C GLY A 119 -6.86 9.11 4.52
N ALA A 120 -5.77 8.82 5.25
CA ALA A 120 -4.56 8.25 4.65
C ALA A 120 -4.80 6.89 3.99
N VAL A 121 -5.46 5.96 4.68
CA VAL A 121 -5.78 4.63 4.12
C VAL A 121 -6.70 4.75 2.90
N LYS A 122 -7.69 5.66 2.97
CA LYS A 122 -8.60 5.94 1.85
C LYS A 122 -7.87 6.52 0.66
N ALA A 123 -6.89 7.41 0.86
CA ALA A 123 -6.08 7.95 -0.21
C ALA A 123 -5.25 6.86 -0.89
N ILE A 124 -4.64 5.94 -0.14
CA ILE A 124 -3.92 4.79 -0.70
C ILE A 124 -4.86 3.91 -1.53
N CYS A 125 -6.06 3.60 -1.02
CA CYS A 125 -7.08 2.85 -1.77
C CYS A 125 -7.50 3.58 -3.06
N ASN A 126 -7.70 4.90 -2.99
CA ASN A 126 -8.09 5.70 -4.16
C ASN A 126 -7.00 5.71 -5.23
N ARG A 127 -5.72 5.87 -4.85
CA ARG A 127 -4.58 5.82 -5.78
C ARG A 127 -4.51 4.47 -6.49
N LEU A 128 -4.76 3.36 -5.77
CA LEU A 128 -4.84 2.04 -6.37
C LEU A 128 -6.07 1.88 -7.30
N ALA A 129 -7.22 2.45 -6.94
CA ALA A 129 -8.45 2.34 -7.71
C ALA A 129 -8.40 3.05 -9.08
N VAL A 130 -7.58 4.10 -9.21
CA VAL A 130 -7.42 4.87 -10.45
C VAL A 130 -6.13 4.54 -11.21
N ALA A 131 -5.32 3.60 -10.72
CA ALA A 131 -4.03 3.27 -11.32
C ALA A 131 -4.21 2.63 -12.70
N GLU A 132 -3.48 3.13 -13.69
CA GLU A 132 -3.57 2.66 -15.07
C GLU A 132 -2.59 1.52 -15.33
N MET A 133 -3.11 0.29 -15.53
CA MET A 133 -2.27 -0.89 -15.79
C MET A 133 -1.72 -0.95 -17.24
N SER A 134 -1.61 0.17 -17.93
CA SER A 134 -0.91 0.33 -19.21
C SER A 134 0.48 0.92 -19.00
N ASP A 135 0.60 1.92 -18.13
CA ASP A 135 1.85 2.61 -17.80
C ASP A 135 2.70 1.84 -16.79
N ARG A 136 4.02 1.95 -16.89
CA ARG A 136 4.95 1.24 -16.00
C ARG A 136 4.99 1.86 -14.61
N THR A 137 5.05 3.19 -14.52
CA THR A 137 5.15 3.89 -13.23
C THR A 137 3.86 3.72 -12.44
N SER A 138 2.70 3.80 -13.10
CA SER A 138 1.41 3.56 -12.46
C SER A 138 1.27 2.10 -11.95
N LYS A 139 1.78 1.12 -12.69
CA LYS A 139 1.88 -0.28 -12.23
C LYS A 139 2.75 -0.45 -11.00
N ASP A 140 3.94 0.14 -11.02
CA ASP A 140 4.89 0.05 -9.90
C ASP A 140 4.27 0.66 -8.63
N LEU A 141 3.58 1.81 -8.76
CA LEU A 141 2.80 2.41 -7.66
C LEU A 141 1.68 1.48 -7.17
N ALA A 142 0.91 0.89 -8.07
CA ALA A 142 -0.18 -0.01 -7.70
C ALA A 142 0.35 -1.24 -6.94
N GLU A 143 1.47 -1.82 -7.37
CA GLU A 143 2.12 -2.93 -6.67
C GLU A 143 2.53 -2.53 -5.24
N GLN A 144 3.15 -1.36 -5.07
CA GLN A 144 3.50 -0.88 -3.73
C GLN A 144 2.27 -0.57 -2.88
N CYS A 145 1.19 -0.02 -3.45
CA CYS A 145 -0.06 0.22 -2.72
C CYS A 145 -0.71 -1.10 -2.26
N VAL A 146 -0.70 -2.14 -3.09
CA VAL A 146 -1.21 -3.47 -2.71
C VAL A 146 -0.39 -4.05 -1.56
N LYS A 147 0.94 -4.00 -1.65
CA LYS A 147 1.83 -4.48 -0.59
C LYS A 147 1.63 -3.70 0.72
N LEU A 148 1.50 -2.38 0.63
CA LEU A 148 1.25 -1.53 1.79
C LEU A 148 -0.10 -1.84 2.44
N LEU A 149 -1.17 -1.92 1.66
CA LEU A 149 -2.50 -2.27 2.17
C LEU A 149 -2.54 -3.68 2.75
N GLU A 150 -1.78 -4.63 2.19
CA GLU A 150 -1.62 -5.97 2.78
C GLU A 150 -1.02 -5.89 4.18
N HIS A 151 0.06 -5.12 4.38
CA HIS A 151 0.67 -4.92 5.70
C HIS A 151 -0.28 -4.24 6.69
N VAL A 152 -0.95 -3.15 6.28
CA VAL A 152 -1.91 -2.44 7.14
C VAL A 152 -3.07 -3.37 7.52
N CYS A 153 -3.59 -4.13 6.56
CA CYS A 153 -4.71 -5.06 6.77
C CYS A 153 -4.37 -6.17 7.77
N GLN A 154 -3.09 -6.49 8.03
CA GLN A 154 -2.71 -7.49 9.04
C GLN A 154 -3.19 -7.13 10.45
N LYS A 155 -3.12 -5.86 10.84
CA LYS A 155 -3.49 -5.38 12.17
C LYS A 155 -4.75 -4.52 12.15
N GLU A 156 -4.91 -3.71 11.12
CA GLU A 156 -5.93 -2.66 11.04
C GLU A 156 -7.00 -3.00 9.98
N THR A 157 -7.48 -4.25 9.99
CA THR A 157 -8.45 -4.79 9.02
C THR A 157 -9.69 -3.89 8.87
N SER A 158 -10.25 -3.39 9.98
CA SER A 158 -11.44 -2.53 9.94
C SER A 158 -11.15 -1.21 9.24
N ALA A 159 -10.00 -0.57 9.50
CA ALA A 159 -9.64 0.68 8.86
C ALA A 159 -9.50 0.52 7.33
N VAL A 160 -8.96 -0.60 6.86
CA VAL A 160 -8.87 -0.91 5.42
C VAL A 160 -10.25 -1.19 4.83
N TYR A 161 -11.13 -1.86 5.56
CA TYR A 161 -12.51 -2.11 5.14
C TYR A 161 -13.29 -0.78 4.98
N ASP A 162 -13.28 0.05 6.02
CA ASP A 162 -13.99 1.33 6.07
C ASP A 162 -13.47 2.32 5.00
N ALA A 163 -12.19 2.20 4.63
CA ALA A 163 -11.58 2.97 3.55
C ALA A 163 -11.93 2.48 2.14
N GLY A 164 -12.76 1.44 1.99
CA GLY A 164 -13.16 0.88 0.69
C GLY A 164 -12.12 -0.05 0.06
N GLY A 165 -11.19 -0.58 0.87
CA GLY A 165 -10.12 -1.46 0.38
C GLY A 165 -10.63 -2.74 -0.29
N LEU A 166 -11.80 -3.25 0.11
CA LEU A 166 -12.37 -4.46 -0.49
C LEU A 166 -12.75 -4.25 -1.96
N GLN A 167 -13.48 -3.17 -2.24
CA GLN A 167 -13.92 -2.81 -3.59
C GLN A 167 -12.73 -2.48 -4.49
N CYS A 168 -11.76 -1.75 -3.95
CA CYS A 168 -10.51 -1.43 -4.64
C CYS A 168 -9.76 -2.69 -5.08
N MET A 169 -9.52 -3.64 -4.16
CA MET A 169 -8.81 -4.88 -4.46
C MET A 169 -9.59 -5.81 -5.41
N LEU A 170 -10.92 -5.94 -5.22
CA LEU A 170 -11.76 -6.74 -6.11
C LEU A 170 -11.72 -6.20 -7.54
N THR A 171 -11.77 -4.88 -7.70
CA THR A 171 -11.67 -4.22 -9.01
C THR A 171 -10.33 -4.51 -9.67
N LEU A 172 -9.22 -4.37 -8.92
CA LEU A 172 -7.88 -4.68 -9.39
C LEU A 172 -7.78 -6.12 -9.93
N VAL A 173 -8.19 -7.11 -9.14
CA VAL A 173 -8.08 -8.51 -9.55
C VAL A 173 -8.98 -8.81 -10.75
N ARG A 174 -10.21 -8.29 -10.74
CA ARG A 174 -11.19 -8.56 -11.81
C ARG A 174 -10.80 -7.91 -13.14
N GLN A 175 -10.34 -6.66 -13.12
CA GLN A 175 -10.05 -5.91 -14.35
C GLN A 175 -8.64 -6.17 -14.87
N HIS A 176 -7.69 -6.44 -13.96
CA HIS A 176 -6.27 -6.48 -14.31
C HIS A 176 -5.58 -7.80 -14.01
N GLY A 177 -6.27 -8.80 -13.45
CA GLY A 177 -5.69 -10.10 -13.06
C GLY A 177 -4.95 -10.87 -14.17
N GLN A 178 -5.23 -10.59 -15.44
CA GLN A 178 -4.51 -11.20 -16.56
C GLN A 178 -3.20 -10.46 -16.93
N TYR A 179 -3.06 -9.20 -16.51
CA TYR A 179 -1.99 -8.29 -16.94
C TYR A 179 -0.97 -7.99 -15.84
N VAL A 180 -1.28 -8.28 -14.58
CA VAL A 180 -0.42 -8.04 -13.43
C VAL A 180 0.28 -9.31 -12.97
N HIS A 181 1.39 -9.15 -12.24
CA HIS A 181 2.14 -10.29 -11.70
C HIS A 181 1.30 -11.10 -10.72
N LYS A 182 1.41 -12.44 -10.79
CA LYS A 182 0.68 -13.36 -9.91
C LYS A 182 0.87 -13.07 -8.42
N VAL A 183 2.06 -12.61 -8.02
CA VAL A 183 2.36 -12.24 -6.63
C VAL A 183 1.44 -11.12 -6.15
N MET A 184 1.29 -10.05 -6.95
CA MET A 184 0.39 -8.93 -6.64
C MET A 184 -1.07 -9.38 -6.51
N ILE A 185 -1.54 -10.26 -7.41
CA ILE A 185 -2.89 -10.83 -7.34
C ILE A 185 -3.09 -11.63 -6.06
N HIS A 186 -2.11 -12.42 -5.68
CA HIS A 186 -2.19 -13.26 -4.48
C HIS A 186 -2.21 -12.41 -3.21
N SER A 187 -1.43 -11.33 -3.16
CA SER A 187 -1.49 -10.32 -2.09
C SER A 187 -2.86 -9.63 -2.05
N ALA A 188 -3.40 -9.21 -3.19
CA ALA A 188 -4.74 -8.63 -3.26
C ALA A 188 -5.82 -9.61 -2.78
N MET A 189 -5.76 -10.88 -3.19
CA MET A 189 -6.69 -11.93 -2.73
C MET A 189 -6.56 -12.24 -1.23
N SER A 190 -5.36 -12.16 -0.66
CA SER A 190 -5.11 -12.26 0.78
C SER A 190 -5.87 -11.18 1.54
N VAL A 191 -5.78 -9.92 1.07
CA VAL A 191 -6.53 -8.79 1.61
C VAL A 191 -8.04 -8.97 1.43
N ILE A 192 -8.51 -9.30 0.22
CA ILE A 192 -9.95 -9.54 -0.06
C ILE A 192 -10.52 -10.59 0.88
N THR A 193 -9.85 -11.72 1.05
CA THR A 193 -10.30 -12.81 1.92
C THR A 193 -10.49 -12.34 3.36
N LYS A 194 -9.56 -11.52 3.85
CA LYS A 194 -9.64 -10.97 5.20
C LYS A 194 -10.75 -9.93 5.34
N LEU A 195 -10.91 -9.04 4.36
CA LEU A 195 -11.92 -8.00 4.37
C LEU A 195 -13.34 -8.57 4.21
N CYS A 196 -13.54 -9.65 3.45
CA CYS A 196 -14.85 -10.32 3.34
C CYS A 196 -15.37 -10.81 4.69
N SER A 197 -14.50 -11.16 5.64
CA SER A 197 -14.91 -11.55 7.00
C SER A 197 -15.54 -10.41 7.82
N LYS A 198 -15.29 -9.15 7.40
CA LYS A 198 -15.84 -7.95 8.03
C LYS A 198 -17.20 -7.54 7.49
N MET A 199 -17.55 -8.01 6.29
CA MET A 199 -18.77 -7.60 5.62
C MET A 199 -20.02 -8.03 6.40
N GLU A 200 -20.96 -7.10 6.54
CA GLU A 200 -22.23 -7.33 7.20
C GLU A 200 -23.35 -7.56 6.17
N PRO A 201 -24.40 -8.32 6.51
CA PRO A 201 -25.56 -8.50 5.63
C PRO A 201 -26.28 -7.20 5.25
N SER A 202 -26.14 -6.16 6.07
CA SER A 202 -26.73 -4.83 5.86
C SER A 202 -25.88 -3.91 4.98
N ASP A 203 -24.67 -4.34 4.60
CA ASP A 203 -23.77 -3.48 3.82
C ASP A 203 -24.29 -3.29 2.39
N SER A 204 -24.42 -2.03 1.99
CA SER A 204 -24.94 -1.65 0.66
C SER A 204 -24.06 -2.13 -0.49
N THR A 205 -22.78 -2.43 -0.23
CA THR A 205 -21.80 -2.88 -1.21
C THR A 205 -21.78 -4.40 -1.40
N LEU A 206 -22.54 -5.16 -0.59
CA LEU A 206 -22.58 -6.62 -0.66
C LEU A 206 -23.01 -7.16 -2.03
N PRO A 207 -24.05 -6.64 -2.72
CA PRO A 207 -24.45 -7.15 -4.02
C PRO A 207 -23.31 -7.03 -5.05
N GLU A 208 -22.59 -5.92 -5.06
CA GLU A 208 -21.46 -5.69 -5.96
C GLU A 208 -20.25 -6.58 -5.62
N CYS A 209 -19.97 -6.74 -4.31
CA CYS A 209 -18.94 -7.65 -3.82
C CYS A 209 -19.22 -9.10 -4.24
N SER A 210 -20.44 -9.58 -4.02
CA SER A 210 -20.83 -10.95 -4.38
C SER A 210 -20.77 -11.20 -5.89
N ALA A 211 -21.19 -10.23 -6.71
CA ALA A 211 -21.04 -10.31 -8.16
C ALA A 211 -19.57 -10.36 -8.58
N SER A 212 -18.71 -9.56 -7.95
CA SER A 212 -17.27 -9.55 -8.22
C SER A 212 -16.62 -10.87 -7.82
N LEU A 213 -16.91 -11.39 -6.62
CA LEU A 213 -16.43 -12.70 -6.17
C LEU A 213 -16.92 -13.83 -7.09
N GLY A 214 -18.15 -13.75 -7.59
CA GLY A 214 -18.70 -14.70 -8.55
C GLY A 214 -17.89 -14.74 -9.85
N ALA A 215 -17.54 -13.57 -10.39
CA ALA A 215 -16.68 -13.47 -11.58
C ALA A 215 -15.27 -14.04 -11.35
N LEU A 216 -14.73 -13.95 -10.13
CA LEU A 216 -13.42 -14.52 -9.79
C LEU A 216 -13.39 -16.06 -9.75
N LEU A 217 -14.55 -16.73 -9.73
CA LEU A 217 -14.61 -18.20 -9.80
C LEU A 217 -14.19 -18.74 -11.17
N GLU A 218 -14.32 -17.92 -12.22
CA GLU A 218 -13.95 -18.26 -13.60
C GLU A 218 -12.50 -17.86 -13.93
N HIS A 219 -11.72 -17.41 -12.93
CA HIS A 219 -10.34 -16.97 -13.13
C HIS A 219 -9.39 -18.14 -13.46
N ASP A 220 -8.40 -17.92 -14.34
CA ASP A 220 -7.47 -18.98 -14.77
C ASP A 220 -6.51 -19.46 -13.66
N ASP A 221 -6.29 -18.63 -12.64
CA ASP A 221 -5.47 -18.97 -11.47
C ASP A 221 -6.30 -19.70 -10.41
N PRO A 222 -6.04 -21.00 -10.14
CA PRO A 222 -6.83 -21.78 -9.18
C PRO A 222 -6.84 -21.22 -7.76
N LYS A 223 -5.79 -20.50 -7.36
CA LYS A 223 -5.71 -19.90 -6.02
C LYS A 223 -6.67 -18.71 -5.89
N VAL A 224 -6.91 -17.99 -6.98
CA VAL A 224 -7.90 -16.90 -7.01
C VAL A 224 -9.30 -17.48 -6.81
N CYS A 225 -9.65 -18.54 -7.55
CA CYS A 225 -10.92 -19.25 -7.40
C CYS A 225 -11.11 -19.79 -5.98
N GLU A 226 -10.07 -20.43 -5.43
CA GLU A 226 -10.08 -20.96 -4.07
C GLU A 226 -10.32 -19.86 -3.02
N CYS A 227 -9.62 -18.73 -3.13
CA CYS A 227 -9.84 -17.58 -2.25
C CYS A 227 -11.25 -17.00 -2.41
N ALA A 228 -11.79 -16.89 -3.63
CA ALA A 228 -13.15 -16.43 -3.85
C ALA A 228 -14.20 -17.36 -3.20
N LEU A 229 -14.01 -18.68 -3.28
CA LEU A 229 -14.85 -19.66 -2.58
C LEU A 229 -14.77 -19.49 -1.05
N ARG A 230 -13.57 -19.28 -0.49
CA ARG A 230 -13.40 -18.98 0.94
C ARG A 230 -14.15 -17.71 1.34
N CYS A 231 -14.14 -16.68 0.50
CA CYS A 231 -14.88 -15.44 0.74
C CYS A 231 -16.39 -15.71 0.82
N PHE A 232 -16.95 -16.48 -0.12
CA PHE A 232 -18.36 -16.89 -0.06
C PHE A 232 -18.68 -17.70 1.21
N GLY A 233 -17.78 -18.60 1.62
CA GLY A 233 -17.92 -19.33 2.88
C GLY A 233 -17.98 -18.41 4.10
N ALA A 234 -17.08 -17.41 4.16
CA ALA A 234 -17.05 -16.43 5.24
C ALA A 234 -18.31 -15.55 5.28
N LEU A 235 -18.78 -15.09 4.11
CA LEU A 235 -20.04 -14.36 3.99
C LEU A 235 -21.21 -15.22 4.46
N THR A 236 -21.29 -16.47 4.00
CA THR A 236 -22.40 -17.37 4.36
C THR A 236 -22.43 -17.67 5.87
N ASP A 237 -21.28 -17.94 6.49
CA ASP A 237 -21.18 -18.15 7.95
C ASP A 237 -21.64 -16.91 8.74
N ARG A 238 -21.21 -15.72 8.32
CA ARG A 238 -21.67 -14.43 8.86
C ARG A 238 -23.19 -14.27 8.79
N PHE A 239 -23.78 -14.56 7.63
CA PHE A 239 -25.22 -14.49 7.39
C PHE A 239 -25.98 -15.43 8.33
N ILE A 240 -25.58 -16.71 8.38
CA ILE A 240 -26.25 -17.71 9.20
C ILE A 240 -26.23 -17.31 10.69
N ARG A 241 -25.08 -16.87 11.20
CA ARG A 241 -24.97 -16.46 12.61
C ARG A 241 -25.90 -15.31 12.97
N LYS A 242 -26.04 -14.31 12.09
CA LYS A 242 -26.92 -13.16 12.34
C LYS A 242 -28.40 -13.54 12.29
N PHE A 243 -28.80 -14.41 11.36
CA PHE A 243 -30.18 -14.94 11.31
C PHE A 243 -30.52 -15.87 12.48
N MET A 244 -29.52 -16.42 13.17
CA MET A 244 -29.69 -17.29 14.33
C MET A 244 -29.58 -16.53 15.67
N ASP A 245 -29.33 -15.22 15.69
CA ASP A 245 -29.21 -14.44 16.91
C ASP A 245 -30.60 -14.08 17.47
N PRO A 246 -31.07 -14.70 18.57
CA PRO A 246 -32.44 -14.52 19.06
C PRO A 246 -32.70 -13.14 19.68
N VAL A 247 -31.69 -12.27 19.78
CA VAL A 247 -31.79 -10.91 20.33
C VAL A 247 -32.18 -9.88 19.25
N GLU A 248 -32.01 -10.20 17.96
CA GLU A 248 -32.42 -9.34 16.83
C GLU A 248 -33.77 -9.75 16.18
N MET A 249 -34.49 -10.72 16.76
CA MET A 249 -35.87 -11.11 16.38
C MET A 249 -36.92 -10.50 17.33
#